data_AF-A0A1I5TTY8-F1
#
_entry.id   AF-A0A1I5TTY8-F1
#
_cell.length_a   1.000
_cell.length_b   1.000
_cell.length_c   1.000
_cell.angle_alpha   90.00
_cell.angle_beta   90.00
_cell.angle_gamma   90.00
#
_symmetry.space_group_name_H-M   'P 1'
#
loop_
_entity.id
_entity.type
_entity.pdbx_description
1 polymer ?
#
loop_
_entity_poly.entity_id
_entity_poly.type
_entity_poly.pdbx_seq_one_letter_code
_entity_poly.pdbx_strand_id
1 'polypeptide(L)'
;MSLAKTSLFLSITLLVIGCTDSKPKQKLNAQSLLLEKCSSCHNLDMPPKTSPDEKAPPMMAVTFHIRDFMKVNNPSEKKQKFIDFVTDYALNPSAEKSFCDKKSLEDYGVMPSQKGKVSKDELQAIARYMYDHYDPEKFMKLMQEQARLAALPTHKRVIEQKNCLSCHDIEKEKIAPSFKTIAKRYNVNQIDELSKSIKNGSRGKWEGFKLSMPPFKDLKDSEAKSMAEWILSLKK
;
A
#
# COMPACT_ATOMS: atom_id res chain seq x y z
N MET A 1 -33.90 85.81 28.21
CA MET A 1 -33.29 85.34 26.95
C MET A 1 -32.59 84.02 27.25
N SER A 2 -33.19 82.93 26.77
CA SER A 2 -32.81 81.53 27.06
C SER A 2 -31.77 81.05 26.03
N LEU A 3 -30.65 80.53 26.49
CA LEU A 3 -29.63 79.86 25.66
C LEU A 3 -29.84 78.35 25.74
N ALA A 4 -30.20 77.75 24.60
CA ALA A 4 -30.38 76.32 24.43
C ALA A 4 -29.02 75.58 24.48
N LYS A 5 -28.96 74.48 25.24
CA LYS A 5 -27.84 73.52 25.25
C LYS A 5 -28.12 72.43 24.23
N THR A 6 -27.28 72.33 23.19
CA THR A 6 -27.32 71.28 22.18
C THR A 6 -26.60 70.03 22.71
N SER A 7 -27.32 68.92 22.89
CA SER A 7 -26.73 67.62 23.24
C SER A 7 -26.26 66.90 21.98
N LEU A 8 -24.96 66.57 21.93
CA LEU A 8 -24.35 65.78 20.88
C LEU A 8 -24.44 64.29 21.27
N PHE A 9 -25.32 63.54 20.60
CA PHE A 9 -25.41 62.08 20.73
C PHE A 9 -24.23 61.42 20.00
N LEU A 10 -23.34 60.77 20.75
CA LEU A 10 -22.24 59.97 20.22
C LEU A 10 -22.73 58.52 20.06
N SER A 11 -23.07 58.11 18.83
CA SER A 11 -23.39 56.72 18.50
C SER A 11 -22.14 55.85 18.66
N ILE A 12 -22.14 54.98 19.67
CA ILE A 12 -21.16 53.91 19.85
C ILE A 12 -21.57 52.75 18.96
N THR A 13 -20.89 52.58 17.83
CA THR A 13 -21.03 51.41 16.97
C THR A 13 -20.31 50.23 17.64
N LEU A 14 -21.08 49.32 18.22
CA LEU A 14 -20.58 48.09 18.85
C LEU A 14 -20.13 47.11 17.74
N LEU A 15 -18.82 47.03 17.49
CA LEU A 15 -18.23 46.03 16.61
C LEU A 15 -18.31 44.66 17.29
N VAL A 16 -19.24 43.82 16.84
CA VAL A 16 -19.33 42.42 17.27
C VAL A 16 -18.20 41.66 16.58
N ILE A 17 -17.08 41.48 17.28
CA ILE A 17 -16.00 40.57 16.86
C ILE A 17 -16.54 39.15 17.06
N GLY A 18 -17.03 38.55 15.98
CA GLY A 18 -17.38 37.14 15.95
C GLY A 18 -16.13 36.28 16.12
N CYS A 19 -15.93 35.74 17.31
CA CYS A 19 -14.96 34.67 17.55
C CYS A 19 -15.41 33.43 16.77
N THR A 20 -14.85 33.23 15.57
CA THR A 20 -14.92 31.95 14.89
C THR A 20 -13.83 31.04 15.47
N ASP A 21 -14.17 30.30 16.51
CA ASP A 21 -13.34 29.20 17.05
C ASP A 21 -13.36 28.01 16.06
N SER A 22 -12.85 28.19 14.85
CA SER A 22 -12.50 27.05 14.00
C SER A 22 -11.12 26.56 14.41
N LYS A 23 -11.06 25.66 15.42
CA LYS A 23 -9.84 24.90 15.71
C LYS A 23 -9.35 24.26 14.40
N PRO A 24 -8.07 24.43 14.02
CA PRO A 24 -7.56 23.86 12.78
C PRO A 24 -7.71 22.33 12.84
N LYS A 25 -8.44 21.76 11.87
CA LYS A 25 -8.57 20.30 11.73
C LYS A 25 -7.19 19.70 11.52
N GLN A 26 -6.67 19.02 12.53
CA GLN A 26 -5.41 18.31 12.46
C GLN A 26 -5.42 17.33 11.26
N LYS A 27 -4.38 17.36 10.43
CA LYS A 27 -4.24 16.43 9.31
C LYS A 27 -3.96 15.03 9.87
N LEU A 28 -4.98 14.16 9.88
CA LEU A 28 -4.88 12.79 10.38
C LEU A 28 -4.13 11.90 9.38
N ASN A 29 -3.20 11.08 9.87
CA ASN A 29 -2.58 10.01 9.08
C ASN A 29 -3.42 8.74 9.22
N ALA A 30 -4.36 8.53 8.29
CA ALA A 30 -5.29 7.42 8.33
C ALA A 30 -4.61 6.05 8.25
N GLN A 31 -3.47 5.92 7.55
CA GLN A 31 -2.73 4.67 7.48
C GLN A 31 -2.13 4.31 8.84
N SER A 32 -1.49 5.28 9.50
CA SER A 32 -0.94 5.08 10.86
C SER A 32 -2.05 4.77 11.85
N LEU A 33 -3.18 5.49 11.79
CA LEU A 33 -4.33 5.22 12.65
C LEU A 33 -4.89 3.80 12.45
N LEU A 34 -5.05 3.35 11.20
CA LEU A 34 -5.50 1.99 10.90
C LEU A 34 -4.51 0.95 11.47
N LEU A 35 -3.21 1.17 11.28
CA LEU A 35 -2.17 0.30 11.83
C LEU A 35 -2.24 0.26 13.36
N GLU A 36 -2.19 1.40 14.03
CA GLU A 36 -2.16 1.49 15.50
C GLU A 36 -3.43 0.98 16.17
N LYS A 37 -4.59 1.24 15.58
CA LYS A 37 -5.89 0.97 16.21
C LYS A 37 -6.50 -0.36 15.81
N CYS A 38 -6.17 -0.91 14.64
CA CYS A 38 -6.89 -2.06 14.09
C CYS A 38 -6.01 -3.28 13.80
N SER A 39 -4.69 -3.12 13.65
CA SER A 39 -3.80 -4.23 13.24
C SER A 39 -3.62 -5.34 14.27
N SER A 40 -3.98 -5.09 15.54
CA SER A 40 -3.94 -6.11 16.59
C SER A 40 -4.94 -7.24 16.39
N CYS A 41 -5.98 -6.99 15.58
CA CYS A 41 -7.04 -7.95 15.27
C CYS A 41 -7.18 -8.18 13.76
N HIS A 42 -7.14 -7.12 12.95
CA HIS A 42 -7.35 -7.20 11.51
C HIS A 42 -6.04 -7.34 10.74
N ASN A 43 -6.01 -8.29 9.81
CA ASN A 43 -4.99 -8.34 8.78
C ASN A 43 -5.15 -7.15 7.82
N LEU A 44 -4.07 -6.38 7.64
CA LEU A 44 -4.07 -5.17 6.81
C LEU A 44 -3.41 -5.38 5.44
N ASP A 45 -2.84 -6.56 5.18
CA ASP A 45 -2.15 -6.86 3.93
C ASP A 45 -3.10 -6.89 2.72
N MET A 46 -2.57 -6.50 1.55
CA MET A 46 -3.25 -6.57 0.27
C MET A 46 -2.32 -7.13 -0.82
N PRO A 47 -2.45 -8.41 -1.22
CA PRO A 47 -3.41 -9.44 -0.75
C PRO A 47 -3.22 -9.85 0.72
N PRO A 48 -4.27 -10.28 1.43
CA PRO A 48 -4.14 -10.71 2.82
C PRO A 48 -3.37 -12.02 2.91
N LYS A 49 -2.51 -12.13 3.92
CA LYS A 49 -1.87 -13.41 4.29
C LYS A 49 -2.70 -14.09 5.37
N THR A 50 -3.63 -14.94 4.96
CA THR A 50 -4.60 -15.55 5.87
C THR A 50 -3.96 -16.59 6.81
N SER A 51 -4.52 -16.71 8.01
CA SER A 51 -4.15 -17.71 9.02
C SER A 51 -5.41 -18.35 9.60
N PRO A 52 -5.38 -19.64 9.99
CA PRO A 52 -6.52 -20.27 10.68
C PRO A 52 -6.93 -19.57 11.99
N ASP A 53 -5.98 -18.89 12.64
CA ASP A 53 -6.17 -18.25 13.96
C ASP A 53 -6.48 -16.75 13.87
N GLU A 54 -6.99 -16.25 12.73
CA GLU A 54 -7.35 -14.85 12.58
C GLU A 54 -8.49 -14.46 13.53
N LYS A 55 -8.24 -13.46 14.39
CA LYS A 55 -9.21 -12.96 15.38
C LYS A 55 -10.35 -12.15 14.76
N ALA A 56 -10.11 -11.61 13.56
CA ALA A 56 -11.05 -10.77 12.86
C ALA A 56 -10.80 -10.92 11.35
N PRO A 57 -11.83 -10.67 10.50
CA PRO A 57 -11.66 -10.77 9.06
C PRO A 57 -10.64 -9.73 8.55
N PRO A 58 -9.89 -10.03 7.47
CA PRO A 58 -8.98 -9.08 6.85
C PRO A 58 -9.70 -7.79 6.43
N MET A 59 -9.03 -6.64 6.59
CA MET A 59 -9.65 -5.33 6.34
C MET A 59 -10.06 -5.16 4.87
N MET A 60 -9.32 -5.79 3.95
CA MET A 60 -9.70 -5.87 2.54
C MET A 60 -11.03 -6.60 2.35
N ALA A 61 -11.21 -7.77 2.96
CA ALA A 61 -12.40 -8.59 2.79
C ALA A 61 -13.64 -7.84 3.29
N VAL A 62 -13.53 -7.22 4.48
CA VAL A 62 -14.58 -6.35 5.04
C VAL A 62 -14.92 -5.22 4.09
N THR A 63 -13.90 -4.53 3.57
CA THR A 63 -14.09 -3.40 2.65
C THR A 63 -14.80 -3.83 1.37
N PHE A 64 -14.37 -4.94 0.75
CA PHE A 64 -14.96 -5.46 -0.48
C PHE A 64 -16.41 -5.86 -0.26
N HIS A 65 -16.68 -6.57 0.83
CA HIS A 65 -18.02 -7.03 1.15
C HIS A 65 -18.99 -5.86 1.36
N ILE A 66 -18.63 -4.89 2.21
CA ILE A 66 -19.48 -3.71 2.43
C ILE A 66 -19.73 -2.97 1.10
N ARG A 67 -18.70 -2.81 0.26
CA ARG A 67 -18.84 -2.15 -1.05
C ARG A 67 -19.75 -2.92 -2.01
N ASP A 68 -19.72 -4.24 -2.00
CA ASP A 68 -20.51 -5.07 -2.91
C ASP A 68 -21.99 -5.05 -2.54
N PHE A 69 -22.30 -5.18 -1.24
CA PHE A 69 -23.69 -5.12 -0.75
C PHE A 69 -24.30 -3.72 -0.82
N MET A 70 -23.48 -2.67 -0.87
CA MET A 70 -23.93 -1.29 -1.08
C MET A 70 -24.41 -1.05 -2.52
N LYS A 71 -25.74 -1.17 -2.71
CA LYS A 71 -26.46 -0.81 -3.95
C LYS A 71 -26.56 0.71 -4.14
N VAL A 72 -25.44 1.36 -4.42
CA VAL A 72 -25.34 2.82 -4.66
C VAL A 72 -24.63 3.06 -5.99
N ASN A 73 -25.31 3.75 -6.93
CA ASN A 73 -24.81 3.93 -8.29
C ASN A 73 -23.86 5.13 -8.43
N ASN A 74 -23.96 6.14 -7.56
CA ASN A 74 -23.08 7.30 -7.58
C ASN A 74 -21.80 7.04 -6.76
N PRO A 75 -20.59 7.16 -7.33
CA PRO A 75 -19.34 6.86 -6.62
C PRO A 75 -19.08 7.70 -5.37
N SER A 76 -19.35 9.01 -5.42
CA SER A 76 -19.13 9.93 -4.29
C SER A 76 -20.11 9.63 -3.16
N GLU A 77 -21.38 9.38 -3.50
CA GLU A 77 -22.40 8.97 -2.55
C GLU A 77 -22.06 7.61 -1.92
N LYS A 78 -21.60 6.64 -2.73
CA LYS A 78 -21.20 5.31 -2.27
C LYS A 78 -20.05 5.39 -1.27
N LYS A 79 -19.04 6.22 -1.58
CA LYS A 79 -17.92 6.48 -0.66
C LYS A 79 -18.39 7.07 0.65
N GLN A 80 -19.26 8.09 0.62
CA GLN A 80 -19.75 8.71 1.84
C GLN A 80 -20.59 7.73 2.68
N LYS A 81 -21.50 6.98 2.06
CA LYS A 81 -22.28 5.93 2.73
C LYS A 81 -21.40 4.86 3.37
N PHE A 82 -20.34 4.42 2.67
CA PHE A 82 -19.36 3.48 3.23
C PHE A 82 -18.70 4.05 4.49
N ILE A 83 -18.25 5.31 4.43
CA ILE A 83 -17.60 5.98 5.57
C ILE A 83 -18.55 6.05 6.76
N ASP A 84 -19.81 6.45 6.52
CA ASP A 84 -20.82 6.56 7.56
C ASP A 84 -21.14 5.20 8.19
N PHE A 85 -21.27 4.16 7.35
CA PHE A 85 -21.49 2.80 7.83
C PHE A 85 -20.33 2.28 8.67
N VAL A 86 -19.09 2.33 8.16
CA VAL A 86 -17.92 1.81 8.90
C VAL A 86 -17.72 2.57 10.20
N THR A 87 -17.96 3.88 10.20
CA THR A 87 -17.88 4.72 11.41
C THR A 87 -18.94 4.31 12.43
N ASP A 88 -20.20 4.14 12.02
CA ASP A 88 -21.26 3.72 12.94
C ASP A 88 -21.05 2.29 13.44
N TYR A 89 -20.70 1.35 12.55
CA TYR A 89 -20.49 -0.05 12.92
C TYR A 89 -19.32 -0.20 13.89
N ALA A 90 -18.21 0.52 13.70
CA ALA A 90 -17.09 0.48 14.64
C ALA A 90 -17.45 1.04 16.04
N LEU A 91 -18.37 2.01 16.13
CA LEU A 91 -18.82 2.59 17.40
C LEU A 91 -19.94 1.76 18.05
N ASN A 92 -20.89 1.29 17.25
CA ASN A 92 -22.14 0.65 17.68
C ASN A 92 -22.39 -0.64 16.86
N PRO A 93 -21.51 -1.65 16.97
CA PRO A 93 -21.60 -2.86 16.17
C PRO A 93 -22.79 -3.72 16.62
N SER A 94 -23.48 -4.34 15.66
CA SER A 94 -24.54 -5.31 15.93
C SER A 94 -24.68 -6.29 14.76
N ALA A 95 -25.23 -7.48 15.03
CA ALA A 95 -25.43 -8.49 13.99
C ALA A 95 -26.38 -7.99 12.90
N GLU A 96 -27.41 -7.23 13.27
CA GLU A 96 -28.44 -6.69 12.35
C GLU A 96 -27.87 -5.65 11.39
N LYS A 97 -26.82 -4.93 11.80
CA LYS A 97 -26.13 -3.96 10.95
C LYS A 97 -25.05 -4.62 10.07
N SER A 98 -24.65 -5.85 10.38
CA SER A 98 -23.55 -6.49 9.67
C SER A 98 -23.95 -6.75 8.22
N PHE A 99 -23.10 -6.35 7.29
CA PHE A 99 -23.21 -6.80 5.90
C PHE A 99 -22.66 -8.21 5.72
N CYS A 100 -21.94 -8.76 6.70
CA CYS A 100 -21.26 -10.06 6.57
C CYS A 100 -22.25 -11.23 6.54
N ASP A 101 -21.89 -12.29 5.82
CA ASP A 101 -22.69 -13.52 5.79
C ASP A 101 -22.74 -14.23 7.16
N LYS A 102 -23.69 -15.17 7.27
CA LYS A 102 -23.91 -15.93 8.50
C LYS A 102 -22.65 -16.66 8.96
N LYS A 103 -21.89 -17.24 8.02
CA LYS A 103 -20.68 -17.99 8.33
C LYS A 103 -19.61 -17.08 8.95
N SER A 104 -19.43 -15.88 8.42
CA SER A 104 -18.48 -14.90 8.94
C SER A 104 -18.85 -14.45 10.36
N LEU A 105 -20.15 -14.30 10.65
CA LEU A 105 -20.62 -14.01 12.01
C LEU A 105 -20.45 -15.19 12.97
N GLU A 106 -20.58 -16.43 12.49
CA GLU A 106 -20.27 -17.63 13.27
C GLU A 106 -18.77 -17.75 13.57
N ASP A 107 -17.92 -17.47 12.58
CA ASP A 107 -16.46 -17.61 12.68
C ASP A 107 -15.83 -16.48 13.52
N TYR A 108 -16.24 -15.22 13.34
CA TYR A 108 -15.61 -14.05 13.96
C TYR A 108 -16.45 -13.35 15.04
N GLY A 109 -17.75 -13.62 15.08
CA GLY A 109 -18.68 -12.86 15.91
C GLY A 109 -18.88 -11.41 15.45
N VAL A 110 -19.46 -10.61 16.35
CA VAL A 110 -19.65 -9.18 16.14
C VAL A 110 -18.39 -8.43 16.61
N MET A 111 -17.95 -7.44 15.83
CA MET A 111 -16.81 -6.59 16.17
C MET A 111 -17.03 -5.95 17.56
N PRO A 112 -16.02 -5.91 18.45
CA PRO A 112 -16.15 -5.20 19.71
C PRO A 112 -16.24 -3.69 19.47
N SER A 113 -17.08 -2.98 20.24
CA SER A 113 -17.22 -1.52 20.15
C SER A 113 -15.87 -0.83 20.40
N GLN A 114 -15.58 0.16 19.55
CA GLN A 114 -14.41 1.05 19.68
C GLN A 114 -14.76 2.39 20.32
N LYS A 115 -15.98 2.54 20.83
CA LYS A 115 -16.42 3.75 21.52
C LYS A 115 -15.50 4.03 22.71
N GLY A 116 -14.97 5.26 22.77
CA GLY A 116 -14.00 5.68 23.79
C GLY A 116 -12.55 5.26 23.52
N LYS A 117 -12.27 4.41 22.52
CA LYS A 117 -10.91 3.99 22.12
C LYS A 117 -10.43 4.69 20.85
N VAL A 118 -11.36 4.96 19.95
CA VAL A 118 -11.13 5.64 18.67
C VAL A 118 -12.20 6.71 18.51
N SER A 119 -11.79 7.93 18.18
CA SER A 119 -12.71 9.04 17.94
C SER A 119 -13.46 8.88 16.61
N LYS A 120 -14.59 9.58 16.48
CA LYS A 120 -15.37 9.60 15.24
C LYS A 120 -14.55 10.11 14.04
N ASP A 121 -13.74 11.14 14.24
CA ASP A 121 -12.92 11.73 13.17
C ASP A 121 -11.80 10.78 12.71
N GLU A 122 -11.17 10.06 13.65
CA GLU A 122 -10.21 9.01 13.33
C GLU A 122 -10.87 7.86 12.56
N LEU A 123 -12.05 7.40 13.00
CA LEU A 123 -12.80 6.35 12.30
C LEU A 123 -13.20 6.77 10.89
N GLN A 124 -13.64 8.02 10.69
CA GLN A 124 -13.94 8.53 9.35
C GLN A 124 -12.68 8.62 8.48
N ALA A 125 -11.53 8.98 9.04
CA ALA A 125 -10.26 8.97 8.33
C ALA A 125 -9.84 7.55 7.93
N ILE A 126 -9.94 6.59 8.86
CA ILE A 126 -9.68 5.17 8.62
C ILE A 126 -10.62 4.62 7.55
N ALA A 127 -11.93 4.88 7.64
CA ALA A 127 -12.90 4.40 6.65
C ALA A 127 -12.66 4.98 5.26
N ARG A 128 -12.28 6.25 5.15
CA ARG A 128 -11.84 6.85 3.87
C ARG A 128 -10.64 6.10 3.30
N TYR A 129 -9.63 5.85 4.12
CA TYR A 129 -8.45 5.10 3.71
C TYR A 129 -8.78 3.67 3.29
N MET A 130 -9.62 2.97 4.04
CA MET A 130 -10.09 1.63 3.68
C MET A 130 -10.71 1.63 2.29
N TYR A 131 -11.64 2.53 2.02
CA TYR A 131 -12.33 2.62 0.73
C TYR A 131 -11.38 2.89 -0.44
N ASP A 132 -10.39 3.76 -0.25
CA ASP A 132 -9.46 4.16 -1.32
C ASP A 132 -8.29 3.16 -1.50
N HIS A 133 -7.84 2.55 -0.41
CA HIS A 133 -6.68 1.65 -0.41
C HIS A 133 -7.08 0.24 -0.84
N TYR A 134 -8.12 -0.33 -0.21
CA TYR A 134 -8.66 -1.64 -0.53
C TYR A 134 -9.69 -1.51 -1.65
N ASP A 135 -9.18 -1.20 -2.84
CA ASP A 135 -9.97 -1.11 -4.06
C ASP A 135 -9.93 -2.43 -4.85
N PRO A 136 -11.09 -3.01 -5.25
CA PRO A 136 -11.13 -4.27 -6.00
C PRO A 136 -10.42 -4.22 -7.35
N GLU A 137 -10.47 -3.11 -8.09
CA GLU A 137 -9.78 -3.01 -9.38
C GLU A 137 -8.26 -3.00 -9.18
N LYS A 138 -7.79 -2.26 -8.17
CA LYS A 138 -6.38 -2.27 -7.77
C LYS A 138 -5.94 -3.68 -7.36
N PHE A 139 -6.76 -4.40 -6.60
CA PHE A 139 -6.48 -5.80 -6.25
C PHE A 139 -6.34 -6.69 -7.47
N MET A 140 -7.31 -6.64 -8.38
CA MET A 140 -7.30 -7.44 -9.60
C MET A 140 -6.05 -7.16 -10.45
N LYS A 141 -5.67 -5.89 -10.59
CA LYS A 141 -4.43 -5.49 -11.28
C LYS A 141 -3.18 -6.07 -10.60
N LEU A 142 -3.11 -6.00 -9.28
CA LEU A 142 -1.99 -6.59 -8.51
C LEU A 142 -1.92 -8.11 -8.70
N MET A 143 -3.06 -8.80 -8.64
CA MET A 143 -3.10 -10.26 -8.82
C MET A 143 -2.76 -10.68 -10.25
N GLN A 144 -3.23 -9.94 -11.25
CA GLN A 144 -2.89 -10.19 -12.66
C GLN A 144 -1.39 -10.01 -12.90
N GLU A 145 -0.79 -8.98 -12.31
CA GLU A 145 0.65 -8.73 -12.43
C GLU A 145 1.47 -9.83 -11.74
N GLN A 146 1.06 -10.27 -10.54
CA GLN A 146 1.68 -11.41 -9.86
C GLN A 146 1.60 -12.69 -10.70
N ALA A 147 0.43 -12.97 -11.29
CA ALA A 147 0.25 -14.12 -12.17
C ALA A 147 1.12 -14.03 -13.43
N ARG A 148 1.22 -12.83 -14.04
CA ARG A 148 2.09 -12.59 -15.19
C ARG A 148 3.55 -12.86 -14.84
N LEU A 149 4.05 -12.31 -13.73
CA LEU A 149 5.41 -12.53 -13.27
C LEU A 149 5.66 -14.02 -12.97
N ALA A 150 4.72 -14.71 -12.31
CA ALA A 150 4.83 -16.13 -12.00
C ALA A 150 4.87 -17.03 -13.26
N ALA A 151 4.25 -16.60 -14.36
CA ALA A 151 4.27 -17.31 -15.63
C ALA A 151 5.59 -17.13 -16.43
N LEU A 152 6.44 -16.17 -16.06
CA LEU A 152 7.72 -15.96 -16.73
C LEU A 152 8.74 -17.05 -16.33
N PRO A 153 9.65 -17.44 -17.26
CA PRO A 153 10.86 -18.16 -16.88
C PRO A 153 11.63 -17.41 -15.77
N THR A 154 12.18 -18.15 -14.81
CA THR A 154 12.82 -17.59 -13.61
C THR A 154 13.81 -16.47 -13.91
N HIS A 155 14.71 -16.64 -14.87
CA HIS A 155 15.67 -15.59 -15.26
C HIS A 155 14.98 -14.31 -15.77
N LYS A 156 13.93 -14.42 -16.59
CA LYS A 156 13.17 -13.25 -17.08
C LYS A 156 12.47 -12.52 -15.93
N ARG A 157 11.86 -13.28 -15.02
CA ARG A 157 11.23 -12.72 -13.81
C ARG A 157 12.25 -11.95 -12.96
N VAL A 158 13.45 -12.50 -12.75
CA VAL A 158 14.52 -11.83 -11.99
C VAL A 158 15.00 -10.56 -12.68
N ILE A 159 15.24 -10.62 -14.00
CA ILE A 159 15.65 -9.45 -14.79
C ILE A 159 14.68 -8.29 -14.60
N GLU A 160 13.38 -8.59 -14.66
CA GLU A 160 12.32 -7.60 -14.50
C GLU A 160 12.22 -7.10 -13.05
N GLN A 161 12.08 -8.00 -12.08
CA GLN A 161 11.91 -7.65 -10.66
C GLN A 161 13.11 -6.90 -10.06
N LYS A 162 14.33 -7.18 -10.55
CA LYS A 162 15.56 -6.53 -10.09
C LYS A 162 16.03 -5.42 -11.02
N ASN A 163 15.23 -5.11 -12.04
CA ASN A 163 15.48 -4.05 -13.01
C ASN A 163 16.88 -4.13 -13.63
N CYS A 164 17.36 -5.34 -13.95
CA CYS A 164 18.73 -5.53 -14.42
C CYS A 164 19.03 -4.77 -15.72
N LEU A 165 18.01 -4.57 -16.56
CA LEU A 165 18.10 -3.88 -17.85
C LEU A 165 18.34 -2.36 -17.74
N SER A 166 18.22 -1.79 -16.53
CA SER A 166 18.57 -0.39 -16.27
C SER A 166 20.09 -0.14 -16.39
N CYS A 167 20.91 -1.15 -16.08
CA CYS A 167 22.37 -1.04 -16.16
C CYS A 167 22.97 -1.95 -17.23
N HIS A 168 22.39 -3.14 -17.42
CA HIS A 168 22.84 -4.13 -18.38
C HIS A 168 22.01 -4.10 -19.66
N ASP A 169 22.58 -4.63 -20.73
CA ASP A 169 21.85 -4.98 -21.95
C ASP A 169 22.19 -6.44 -22.30
N ILE A 170 21.41 -7.04 -23.20
CA ILE A 170 21.71 -8.38 -23.69
C ILE A 170 22.98 -8.35 -24.55
N GLU A 171 23.07 -7.36 -25.45
CA GLU A 171 24.07 -7.32 -26.52
C GLU A 171 25.10 -6.22 -26.30
N LYS A 172 24.62 -5.01 -26.01
CA LYS A 172 25.44 -3.79 -26.02
C LYS A 172 25.95 -3.45 -24.63
N GLU A 173 27.16 -2.94 -24.53
CA GLU A 173 27.63 -2.39 -23.27
C GLU A 173 26.90 -1.07 -22.98
N LYS A 174 26.53 -0.85 -21.71
CA LYS A 174 25.88 0.37 -21.25
C LYS A 174 26.68 0.93 -20.06
N ILE A 175 25.99 1.13 -18.95
CA ILE A 175 26.54 1.50 -17.65
C ILE A 175 27.30 0.30 -17.03
N ALA A 176 26.95 -0.92 -17.45
CA ALA A 176 27.55 -2.18 -17.07
C ALA A 176 27.82 -3.06 -18.33
N PRO A 177 28.67 -4.11 -18.23
CA PRO A 177 28.93 -4.99 -19.37
C PRO A 177 27.65 -5.69 -19.83
N SER A 178 27.55 -5.98 -21.13
CA SER A 178 26.42 -6.73 -21.67
C SER A 178 26.41 -8.16 -21.13
N PHE A 179 25.23 -8.79 -21.09
CA PHE A 179 25.13 -10.19 -20.67
C PHE A 179 25.95 -11.10 -21.59
N LYS A 180 26.11 -10.78 -22.88
CA LYS A 180 27.04 -11.50 -23.75
C LYS A 180 28.51 -11.28 -23.41
N THR A 181 28.94 -10.06 -23.10
CA THR A 181 30.31 -9.82 -22.60
C THR A 181 30.56 -10.63 -21.32
N ILE A 182 29.57 -10.70 -20.44
CA ILE A 182 29.64 -11.55 -19.24
C ILE A 182 29.75 -13.03 -19.63
N ALA A 183 28.88 -13.52 -20.50
CA ALA A 183 28.86 -14.91 -20.96
C ALA A 183 30.20 -15.37 -21.56
N LYS A 184 30.90 -14.49 -22.29
CA LYS A 184 32.21 -14.79 -22.88
C LYS A 184 33.30 -15.03 -21.83
N ARG A 185 33.23 -14.37 -20.67
CA ARG A 185 34.27 -14.45 -19.62
C ARG A 185 34.15 -15.69 -18.73
N TYR A 186 32.94 -16.21 -18.54
CA TYR A 186 32.70 -17.37 -17.66
C TYR A 186 32.45 -18.65 -18.46
N ASN A 187 32.59 -19.79 -17.80
CA ASN A 187 32.33 -21.13 -18.32
C ASN A 187 31.21 -21.84 -17.56
N VAL A 188 30.68 -22.93 -18.12
CA VAL A 188 29.57 -23.71 -17.55
C VAL A 188 29.87 -24.29 -16.16
N ASN A 189 31.13 -24.53 -15.82
CA ASN A 189 31.57 -24.97 -14.49
C ASN A 189 31.69 -23.81 -13.48
N GLN A 190 31.45 -22.56 -13.89
CA GLN A 190 31.52 -21.35 -13.04
C GLN A 190 30.15 -20.76 -12.73
N ILE A 191 29.07 -21.53 -12.89
CA ILE A 191 27.70 -21.10 -12.55
C ILE A 191 27.64 -20.59 -11.11
N ASP A 192 28.20 -21.32 -10.15
CA ASP A 192 28.18 -20.94 -8.74
C ASP A 192 28.95 -19.63 -8.45
N GLU A 193 30.06 -19.40 -9.15
CA GLU A 193 30.82 -18.15 -9.05
C GLU A 193 29.99 -16.97 -9.56
N LEU A 194 29.37 -17.12 -10.73
CA LEU A 194 28.53 -16.10 -11.33
C LEU A 194 27.28 -15.83 -10.48
N SER A 195 26.63 -16.87 -9.96
CA SER A 195 25.49 -16.74 -9.04
C SER A 195 25.87 -15.99 -7.76
N LYS A 196 27.03 -16.30 -7.15
CA LYS A 196 27.55 -15.55 -5.99
C LYS A 196 27.82 -14.09 -6.34
N SER A 197 28.38 -13.82 -7.52
CA SER A 197 28.60 -12.45 -8.00
C SER A 197 27.29 -11.68 -8.19
N ILE A 198 26.22 -12.34 -8.65
CA ILE A 198 24.90 -11.71 -8.80
C ILE A 198 24.32 -11.38 -7.42
N LYS A 199 24.37 -12.30 -6.46
CA LYS A 199 23.80 -12.09 -5.12
C LYS A 199 24.57 -11.05 -4.30
N ASN A 200 25.90 -11.09 -4.37
CA ASN A 200 26.76 -10.26 -3.53
C ASN A 200 27.20 -8.95 -4.20
N GLY A 201 26.82 -8.76 -5.46
CA GLY A 201 27.32 -7.65 -6.27
C GLY A 201 28.77 -7.87 -6.70
N SER A 202 29.31 -6.88 -7.43
CA SER A 202 30.71 -6.91 -7.86
C SER A 202 31.25 -5.50 -8.02
N ARG A 203 32.54 -5.32 -7.70
CA ARG A 203 33.25 -4.05 -7.84
C ARG A 203 34.64 -4.29 -8.43
N GLY A 204 35.05 -3.48 -9.39
CA GLY A 204 36.38 -3.54 -9.99
C GLY A 204 36.68 -4.81 -10.79
N LYS A 205 35.71 -5.72 -10.96
CA LYS A 205 35.90 -6.97 -11.74
C LYS A 205 36.00 -6.70 -13.23
N TRP A 206 35.40 -5.62 -13.73
CA TRP A 206 35.27 -5.32 -15.15
C TRP A 206 36.03 -4.05 -15.50
N GLU A 207 37.04 -4.16 -16.38
CA GLU A 207 37.78 -3.01 -16.91
C GLU A 207 36.84 -2.10 -17.71
N GLY A 208 37.03 -0.78 -17.60
CA GLY A 208 36.16 0.20 -18.25
C GLY A 208 34.84 0.50 -17.52
N PHE A 209 34.43 -0.32 -16.54
CA PHE A 209 33.20 -0.11 -15.77
C PHE A 209 33.50 0.36 -14.35
N LYS A 210 33.19 1.64 -14.07
CA LYS A 210 33.49 2.29 -12.79
C LYS A 210 32.43 2.03 -11.70
N LEU A 211 31.22 1.64 -12.09
CA LEU A 211 30.11 1.42 -11.16
C LEU A 211 30.15 0.02 -10.57
N SER A 212 29.82 -0.07 -9.28
CA SER A 212 29.67 -1.34 -8.58
C SER A 212 28.29 -1.92 -8.86
N MET A 213 28.23 -3.19 -9.25
CA MET A 213 26.96 -3.92 -9.29
C MET A 213 26.43 -4.09 -7.86
N PRO A 214 25.19 -3.68 -7.55
CA PRO A 214 24.62 -3.80 -6.21
C PRO A 214 24.35 -5.26 -5.84
N PRO A 215 24.37 -5.62 -4.54
CA PRO A 215 24.00 -6.94 -4.09
C PRO A 215 22.49 -7.16 -4.12
N PHE A 216 22.05 -8.33 -4.59
CA PHE A 216 20.66 -8.79 -4.56
C PHE A 216 20.49 -9.93 -3.54
N LYS A 217 20.67 -9.61 -2.25
CA LYS A 217 20.68 -10.58 -1.14
C LYS A 217 19.37 -11.35 -0.95
N ASP A 218 18.27 -10.79 -1.43
CA ASP A 218 16.93 -11.35 -1.31
C ASP A 218 16.60 -12.37 -2.44
N LEU A 219 17.49 -12.54 -3.42
CA LEU A 219 17.37 -13.63 -4.39
C LEU A 219 17.61 -14.99 -3.74
N LYS A 220 16.76 -15.96 -4.08
CA LYS A 220 17.00 -17.37 -3.76
C LYS A 220 18.19 -17.90 -4.56
N ASP A 221 18.89 -18.89 -4.02
CA ASP A 221 20.03 -19.50 -4.73
C ASP A 221 19.63 -20.08 -6.09
N SER A 222 18.45 -20.70 -6.17
CA SER A 222 17.89 -21.20 -7.43
C SER A 222 17.62 -20.11 -8.47
N GLU A 223 17.25 -18.90 -8.04
CA GLU A 223 17.01 -17.76 -8.93
C GLU A 223 18.32 -17.20 -9.49
N ALA A 224 19.33 -17.04 -8.62
CA ALA A 224 20.67 -16.62 -9.02
C ALA A 224 21.35 -17.66 -9.92
N LYS A 225 21.12 -18.96 -9.68
CA LYS A 225 21.56 -20.05 -10.54
C LYS A 225 20.92 -19.99 -11.92
N SER A 226 19.59 -19.87 -11.98
CA SER A 226 18.87 -19.74 -13.25
C SER A 226 19.34 -18.53 -14.07
N MET A 227 19.65 -17.41 -13.40
CA MET A 227 20.25 -16.24 -14.06
C MET A 227 21.63 -16.54 -14.65
N ALA A 228 22.53 -17.18 -13.88
CA ALA A 228 23.87 -17.53 -14.36
C ALA A 228 23.81 -18.51 -15.55
N GLU A 229 22.96 -19.53 -15.47
CA GLU A 229 22.72 -20.48 -16.57
C GLU A 229 22.22 -19.77 -17.83
N TRP A 230 21.24 -18.88 -17.69
CA TRP A 230 20.74 -18.09 -18.81
C TRP A 230 21.83 -17.20 -19.42
N ILE A 231 22.60 -16.48 -18.61
CA ILE A 231 23.72 -15.64 -19.10
C ILE A 231 24.70 -16.50 -19.91
N LEU A 232 25.11 -17.64 -19.38
CA LEU A 232 26.07 -18.52 -20.07
C LEU A 232 25.49 -19.11 -21.36
N SER A 233 24.18 -19.29 -21.47
CA SER A 233 23.52 -19.71 -22.72
C SER A 233 23.62 -18.66 -23.85
N LEU A 234 23.94 -17.40 -23.52
CA LEU A 234 24.16 -16.33 -24.51
C LEU A 234 25.56 -16.38 -25.14
N LYS A 235 26.43 -17.29 -24.67
CA LYS A 235 27.75 -17.54 -25.26
C LYS A 235 27.56 -18.19 -26.64
N LYS A 236 27.45 -17.33 -27.65
CA LYS A 236 27.49 -17.68 -29.07
C LYS A 236 28.81 -17.21 -29.65
#